data_AF-A0A1W1E7J2-F1
#
_entry.id   AF-A0A1W1E7J2-F1
#
_cell.length_a   1.000
_cell.length_b   1.000
_cell.length_c   1.000
_cell.angle_alpha   90.00
_cell.angle_beta   90.00
_cell.angle_gamma   90.00
#
_symmetry.space_group_name_H-M   'P 1'
#
loop_
_entity.id
_entity.type
_entity.pdbx_description
1 polymer ?
#
loop_
_entity_poly.entity_id
_entity_poly.type
_entity_poly.pdbx_seq_one_letter_code
_entity_poly.pdbx_strand_id
1 'polypeptide(L)' 'MLRAHFIENIDRLKSGSYVLVAKPALLDESYTKTCKAYLHALKKCTASLQHHNKI' A
#
# COMPACT_ATOMS: atom_id res chain seq x y z
N MET A 1 -6.24 -5.54 8.88
CA MET A 1 -5.48 -4.29 8.68
C MET A 1 -5.04 -4.10 7.23
N LEU A 2 -4.22 -4.97 6.62
CA LEU A 2 -3.77 -4.81 5.22
C LEU A 2 -4.91 -4.67 4.19
N ARG A 3 -5.97 -5.46 4.32
CA ARG A 3 -7.16 -5.31 3.46
C ARG A 3 -7.84 -3.95 3.60
N ALA A 4 -7.86 -3.37 4.80
CA ALA A 4 -8.44 -2.04 5.03
C ALA A 4 -7.62 -0.96 4.31
N HIS A 5 -6.28 -0.99 4.46
CA HIS A 5 -5.41 -0.08 3.71
C HIS A 5 -5.53 -0.23 2.19
N PHE A 6 -5.75 -1.45 1.70
CA PHE A 6 -5.98 -1.69 0.28
C PHE A 6 -7.29 -1.05 -0.20
N ILE A 7 -8.39 -1.30 0.51
CA ILE A 7 -9.71 -0.73 0.20
C ILE A 7 -9.66 0.81 0.28
N GLU A 8 -9.08 1.38 1.34
CA GLU A 8 -8.96 2.84 1.53
C GLU A 8 -8.15 3.55 0.42
N ASN A 9 -7.32 2.81 -0.32
CA ASN A 9 -6.47 3.38 -1.37
C ASN A 9 -6.80 2.83 -2.76
N ILE A 10 -7.92 2.12 -2.93
CA ILE A 10 -8.25 1.43 -4.17
C ILE A 10 -8.33 2.40 -5.36
N ASP A 11 -8.85 3.60 -5.14
CA ASP A 11 -8.97 4.66 -6.17
C ASP A 11 -7.63 5.22 -6.62
N ARG A 12 -6.56 4.96 -5.85
CA ARG A 12 -5.19 5.41 -6.13
C ARG A 12 -4.36 4.32 -6.80
N LEU A 13 -4.92 3.13 -7.01
CA LEU A 13 -4.27 2.00 -7.65
C LEU A 13 -4.52 2.02 -9.15
N LYS A 14 -3.51 1.61 -9.92
CA LYS A 14 -3.71 1.28 -11.32
C LYS A 14 -4.65 0.08 -11.43
N SER A 15 -5.43 -0.01 -12.51
CA SER A 15 -6.24 -1.20 -12.75
C SER A 15 -5.35 -2.42 -12.93
N GLY A 16 -5.67 -3.52 -12.26
CA GLY A 16 -4.87 -4.74 -12.32
C GLY A 16 -5.22 -5.74 -11.22
N SER A 17 -4.50 -6.86 -11.22
CA SER A 17 -4.61 -7.87 -10.17
C SER A 17 -3.48 -7.69 -9.14
N TYR A 18 -3.85 -7.64 -7.87
CA TYR A 18 -2.92 -7.42 -6.76
C TYR A 18 -2.95 -8.59 -5.78
N VAL A 19 -1.78 -9.10 -5.44
CA VAL A 19 -1.61 -10.09 -4.36
C VAL A 19 -0.95 -9.39 -3.17
N LEU A 20 -1.67 -9.34 -2.06
CA LEU A 20 -1.18 -8.79 -0.81
C LEU A 20 -0.58 -9.90 0.05
N VAL A 21 0.71 -9.79 0.36
CA VAL A 21 1.41 -10.71 1.25
C VAL A 21 1.99 -9.93 2.43
N ALA A 22 1.60 -10.33 3.64
CA ALA A 22 2.14 -9.77 4.87
C ALA A 22 3.34 -10.59 5.34
N LYS A 23 4.42 -9.92 5.78
CA LYS A 23 5.42 -10.58 6.62
C LYS A 23 4.85 -10.77 8.03
N PRO A 24 5.13 -11.88 8.74
CA PRO A 24 4.65 -12.11 10.10
C PRO A 24 4.96 -10.96 11.06
N ALA A 25 6.12 -10.32 10.92
CA ALA A 25 6.53 -9.15 11.72
C ALA A 25 5.58 -7.94 11.62
N LEU A 26 4.70 -7.88 10.61
CA LEU A 26 3.71 -6.81 10.49
C LEU A 26 2.46 -7.04 11.35
N LEU A 27 2.30 -8.23 11.94
CA LEU A 27 1.15 -8.57 12.79
C LEU A 27 1.22 -7.92 14.17
N ASP A 28 2.44 -7.63 14.64
CA ASP A 28 2.69 -6.99 15.94
C ASP A 28 2.82 -5.46 15.82
N GLU A 29 2.68 -4.89 14.61
CA GLU A 29 2.79 -3.46 14.38
C GLU A 29 1.44 -2.73 14.43
N SER A 30 1.48 -1.46 14.82
CA SER A 30 0.30 -0.59 14.84
C SER A 30 -0.16 -0.18 13.44
N TYR A 31 -1.47 0.04 13.28
CA TYR A 31 -2.12 0.41 12.00
C TYR A 31 -1.41 1.54 11.25
N THR A 32 -1.01 2.59 11.97
CA THR A 32 -0.33 3.75 11.40
C THR A 32 1.07 3.43 10.89
N LYS A 33 1.81 2.53 11.55
CA LYS A 33 3.11 2.05 11.05
C LYS A 33 2.93 1.15 9.83
N THR A 34 1.97 0.23 9.88
CA THR A 34 1.66 -0.68 8.76
C THR A 34 1.20 0.10 7.52
N CYS A 35 0.47 1.21 7.68
CA CYS A 35 0.06 2.08 6.58
C CYS A 35 1.27 2.68 5.83
N LYS A 36 2.29 3.15 6.57
CA LYS A 36 3.52 3.67 5.96
C LYS A 36 4.26 2.59 5.19
N ALA A 37 4.38 1.39 5.76
CA ALA A 37 5.01 0.26 5.10
C ALA A 37 4.25 -0.16 3.83
N TYR A 38 2.91 -0.16 3.88
CA TYR A 38 2.03 -0.43 2.74
C TYR A 38 2.25 0.58 1.60
N LEU A 39 2.17 1.88 1.89
CA LEU A 39 2.38 2.93 0.88
C LEU A 39 3.80 2.88 0.29
N HIS A 40 4.80 2.57 1.10
CA HIS A 40 6.17 2.41 0.65
C HIS A 40 6.31 1.22 -0.33
N ALA A 41 5.73 0.06 0.00
CA ALA A 41 5.70 -1.10 -0.89
C ALA A 41 4.95 -0.78 -2.19
N LEU A 42 3.82 -0.07 -2.10
CA LEU A 42 3.00 0.31 -3.24
C LEU A 42 3.74 1.21 -4.24
N LYS A 43 4.51 2.18 -3.72
CA LYS A 43 5.39 3.05 -4.53
C LYS A 43 6.49 2.23 -5.21
N LYS A 44 7.12 1.31 -4.48
CA LYS A 44 8.20 0.48 -5.03
C LYS A 44 7.72 -0.42 -6.16
N CYS A 45 6.48 -0.92 -6.09
CA CYS A 45 5.89 -1.74 -7.13
C CYS A 45 5.28 -0.93 -8.30
N THR A 46 5.43 0.41 -8.32
CA THR A 46 4.84 1.30 -9.35
C THR A 46 3.32 1.15 -9.53
N ALA A 47 2.66 0.57 -8.52
CA ALA A 47 1.25 0.23 -8.50
C ALA A 47 0.34 1.44 -8.21
N SER A 48 0.93 2.51 -7.66
CA SER A 48 0.24 3.78 -7.41
C SER A 48 0.11 4.59 -8.70
N LEU A 49 -1.04 5.24 -8.89
CA LEU A 49 -1.31 6.22 -9.94
C LEU A 49 -0.57 7.55 -9.73
N GLN A 50 0.06 7.78 -8.57
CA GLN A 50 0.79 9.03 -8.30
C GLN A 50 2.07 9.13 -9.14
N HIS A 51 1.98 9.78 -10.30
CA HIS A 51 3.08 10.56 -10.88
C HIS A 51 3.49 11.64 -9.86
N HIS A 52 4.74 11.58 -9.41
CA HIS A 52 5.35 12.67 -8.65
C HIS A 52 5.62 13.81 -9.62
N ASN A 53 4.61 14.64 -9.93
CA ASN A 53 4.85 15.92 -10.58
C ASN A 53 5.39 16.86 -9.50
N LYS A 54 6.71 16.95 -9.40
CA LYS A 54 7.38 18.02 -8.64
C LYS A 54 7.14 19.32 -9.43
N ILE A 55 6.30 20.18 -8.88
CA ILE A 55 6.29 21.62 -9.18
C ILE A 55 7.31 22.27 -8.24
#